data_AF-A0A183V3M0-F1
#
_entry.id   AF-A0A183V3M0-F1
#
_cell.length_a   1.000
_cell.length_b   1.000
_cell.length_c   1.000
_cell.angle_alpha   90.00
_cell.angle_beta   90.00
_cell.angle_gamma   90.00
#
_symmetry.space_group_name_H-M   'P 1'
#
loop_
_entity.id
_entity.type
_entity.pdbx_description
1 polymer ?
#
loop_
_entity_poly.entity_id
_entity_poly.type
_entity_poly.pdbx_seq_one_letter_code
_entity_poly.pdbx_strand_id
1 'polypeptide(L)'
;MTIFKWKASQAVLYNSIVQGCFGLYAFAIYVSYIFLDIGKWLNQRIGCITGLGLLVAFHLITFPWWGLPGKITYWQETIIVNGTEVPNPEPVGCRPSFKWCEYTPPVNVYLYVITYVLLIGLAFPAINITLNTIYSTVIGPRQQNSLQFIQGTMQGLLVVSGSCARLLGPIFISRLFTSYGPRAAWGMELAITGAMIIAWIIFYKRMVPLKRLETMSAGDIVRCKLGLVYRL
;
A
#
# COMPACT_ATOMS: atom_id res chain seq x y z
N MET A 1 14.65 -10.72 13.95
CA MET A 1 13.27 -10.48 13.48
C MET A 1 12.37 -11.60 13.99
N THR A 2 11.44 -11.26 14.87
CA THR A 2 10.73 -12.16 15.81
C THR A 2 9.98 -13.33 15.16
N ILE A 3 9.52 -13.19 13.91
CA ILE A 3 8.69 -14.20 13.23
C ILE A 3 9.54 -15.19 12.39
N PHE A 4 10.63 -14.72 11.76
CA PHE A 4 11.42 -15.51 10.79
C PHE A 4 12.76 -16.01 11.34
N LYS A 5 13.00 -15.85 12.64
CA LYS A 5 14.25 -16.27 13.34
C LYS A 5 15.55 -15.70 12.75
N TRP A 6 15.48 -14.58 12.03
CA TRP A 6 16.69 -13.94 11.48
C TRP A 6 17.45 -13.15 12.54
N LYS A 7 18.79 -13.24 12.47
CA LYS A 7 19.71 -12.33 13.16
C LYS A 7 19.53 -10.90 12.67
N ALA A 8 19.92 -9.91 13.46
CA ALA A 8 19.74 -8.49 13.11
C ALA A 8 20.42 -8.11 11.78
N SER A 9 21.64 -8.59 11.54
CA SER A 9 22.37 -8.35 10.28
C SER A 9 21.69 -9.00 9.07
N GLN A 10 21.33 -10.27 9.17
CA GLN A 10 20.64 -11.01 8.10
C GLN A 10 19.28 -10.41 7.78
N ALA A 11 18.55 -10.02 8.80
CA ALA A 11 17.27 -9.34 8.72
C ALA A 11 17.34 -8.05 7.89
N VAL A 12 18.35 -7.20 8.15
CA VAL A 12 18.58 -5.97 7.38
C VAL A 12 18.98 -6.29 5.95
N LEU A 13 19.85 -7.29 5.73
CA LEU A 13 20.28 -7.70 4.40
C LEU A 13 19.10 -8.20 3.56
N TYR A 14 18.30 -9.14 4.08
CA TYR A 14 17.16 -9.70 3.36
C TYR A 14 16.09 -8.65 3.08
N ASN A 15 15.76 -7.78 4.04
CA ASN A 15 14.82 -6.70 3.78
C ASN A 15 15.32 -5.72 2.71
N SER A 16 16.61 -5.41 2.71
CA SER A 16 17.22 -4.55 1.68
C SER A 16 17.13 -5.18 0.29
N ILE A 17 17.41 -6.47 0.16
CA ILE A 17 17.30 -7.20 -1.11
C ILE A 17 15.85 -7.22 -1.59
N VAL A 18 14.90 -7.57 -0.72
CA VAL A 18 13.48 -7.64 -1.05
C VAL A 18 12.94 -6.27 -1.47
N GLN A 19 13.33 -5.21 -0.76
CA GLN A 19 12.96 -3.84 -1.11
C GLN A 19 13.57 -3.41 -2.45
N GLY A 20 14.80 -3.83 -2.75
CA GLY A 20 15.45 -3.61 -4.03
C GLY A 20 14.72 -4.30 -5.19
N CYS A 21 14.38 -5.58 -5.04
CA CYS A 21 13.60 -6.32 -6.03
C CYS A 21 12.21 -5.69 -6.26
N PHE A 22 11.52 -5.31 -5.18
CA PHE A 22 10.27 -4.57 -5.25
C PHE A 22 10.43 -3.27 -6.05
N GLY A 23 11.47 -2.48 -5.78
CA GLY A 23 11.72 -1.21 -6.47
C GLY A 23 11.98 -1.38 -7.96
N LEU A 24 12.82 -2.36 -8.34
CA LEU A 24 13.10 -2.69 -9.74
C LEU A 24 11.84 -3.17 -10.47
N TYR A 25 11.05 -4.03 -9.82
CA TYR A 25 9.80 -4.52 -10.40
C TYR A 25 8.77 -3.40 -10.58
N ALA A 26 8.56 -2.57 -9.56
CA ALA A 26 7.66 -1.42 -9.64
C ALA A 26 8.11 -0.43 -10.73
N PHE A 27 9.43 -0.18 -10.87
CA PHE A 27 9.97 0.63 -11.95
C PHE A 27 9.69 0.02 -13.33
N ALA A 28 9.87 -1.28 -13.50
CA ALA A 28 9.52 -1.96 -14.74
C ALA A 28 8.04 -1.78 -15.09
N ILE A 29 7.13 -1.89 -14.11
CA ILE A 29 5.69 -1.64 -14.31
C ILE A 29 5.43 -0.18 -14.74
N TYR A 30 6.06 0.81 -14.10
CA TYR A 30 5.94 2.22 -14.52
C TYR A 30 6.38 2.42 -15.97
N VAL A 31 7.53 1.84 -16.33
CA VAL A 31 8.10 1.90 -17.68
C VAL A 31 7.17 1.24 -18.69
N SER A 32 6.63 0.06 -18.38
CA SER A 32 5.64 -0.62 -19.21
C SER A 32 4.37 0.20 -19.38
N TYR A 33 3.91 0.89 -18.34
CA TYR A 33 2.71 1.75 -18.42
C TYR A 33 2.91 2.93 -19.38
N ILE A 34 4.11 3.50 -19.41
CA ILE A 34 4.47 4.60 -20.32
C ILE A 34 4.60 4.10 -21.76
N PHE A 35 5.38 3.04 -22.01
CA PHE A 35 5.63 2.56 -23.38
C PHE A 35 4.42 1.93 -24.05
N LEU A 36 3.58 1.22 -23.29
CA LEU A 36 2.39 0.54 -23.82
C LEU A 36 1.14 1.43 -23.82
N ASP A 37 1.25 2.69 -23.35
CA ASP A 37 0.13 3.61 -23.22
C ASP A 37 -1.10 2.95 -22.54
N ILE A 38 -0.85 2.12 -21.51
CA ILE A 38 -1.90 1.31 -20.85
C ILE A 38 -3.03 2.19 -20.34
N GLY A 39 -2.75 3.46 -20.00
CA GLY A 39 -3.76 4.42 -19.57
C GLY A 39 -4.84 4.75 -20.60
N LYS A 40 -4.62 4.49 -21.89
CA LYS A 40 -5.65 4.64 -22.94
C LYS A 40 -6.62 3.46 -22.98
N TRP A 41 -6.14 2.26 -22.64
CA TRP A 41 -6.91 1.01 -22.69
C TRP A 41 -7.55 0.67 -21.34
N LEU A 42 -6.89 1.07 -20.25
CA LEU A 42 -7.33 0.75 -18.90
C LEU A 42 -8.25 1.84 -18.36
N ASN A 43 -9.48 1.43 -18.04
CA ASN A 43 -10.38 2.25 -17.24
C ASN A 43 -9.73 2.52 -15.88
N GLN A 44 -9.29 3.76 -15.66
CA GLN A 44 -8.54 4.18 -14.47
C GLN A 44 -9.24 3.77 -13.17
N ARG A 45 -10.58 3.86 -13.12
CA ARG A 45 -11.38 3.45 -11.95
C ARG A 45 -11.26 1.95 -11.65
N ILE A 46 -11.31 1.13 -12.68
CA ILE A 46 -11.17 -0.33 -12.55
C ILE A 46 -9.73 -0.64 -12.14
N GLY A 47 -8.74 0.02 -12.74
CA GLY A 47 -7.34 -0.12 -12.35
C GLY A 47 -7.09 0.17 -10.86
N CYS A 48 -7.72 1.21 -10.31
CA CYS A 48 -7.61 1.54 -8.88
C CYS A 48 -8.24 0.46 -7.98
N ILE A 49 -9.45 -0.02 -8.32
CA ILE A 49 -10.12 -1.12 -7.59
C ILE A 49 -9.29 -2.41 -7.66
N THR A 50 -8.77 -2.75 -8.84
CA THR A 50 -7.92 -3.93 -9.03
C THR A 50 -6.65 -3.82 -8.18
N GLY A 51 -6.01 -2.65 -8.15
CA GLY A 51 -4.84 -2.40 -7.31
C GLY A 51 -5.15 -2.56 -5.81
N LEU A 52 -6.26 -1.98 -5.33
CA LEU A 52 -6.71 -2.16 -3.94
C LEU A 52 -7.05 -3.63 -3.64
N GLY A 53 -7.67 -4.34 -4.59
CA GLY A 53 -7.96 -5.76 -4.49
C GLY A 53 -6.70 -6.63 -4.37
N LEU A 54 -5.65 -6.33 -5.14
CA LEU A 54 -4.34 -6.99 -5.02
C LEU A 54 -3.70 -6.73 -3.65
N LEU A 55 -3.87 -5.53 -3.10
CA LEU A 55 -3.39 -5.19 -1.75
C LEU A 55 -4.14 -6.01 -0.69
N VAL A 56 -5.45 -6.15 -0.80
CA VAL A 56 -6.24 -7.05 0.08
C VAL A 56 -5.80 -8.51 -0.08
N ALA A 57 -5.61 -8.98 -1.31
CA ALA A 57 -5.17 -10.34 -1.59
C ALA A 57 -3.82 -10.65 -0.92
N PHE A 58 -2.85 -9.73 -1.00
CA PHE A 58 -1.57 -9.87 -0.30
C PHE A 58 -1.77 -10.03 1.22
N HIS A 59 -2.57 -9.17 1.84
CA HIS A 59 -2.80 -9.23 3.29
C HIS A 59 -3.56 -10.51 3.71
N LEU A 60 -4.47 -11.03 2.88
CA LEU A 60 -5.17 -12.29 3.14
C LEU A 60 -4.26 -13.51 2.99
N ILE A 61 -3.39 -13.53 1.98
CA ILE A 61 -2.44 -14.63 1.75
C ILE A 61 -1.39 -14.68 2.85
N THR A 62 -0.91 -13.51 3.30
CA THR A 62 0.10 -13.40 4.36
C THR A 62 -0.48 -13.42 5.77
N PHE A 63 -1.81 -13.49 5.91
CA PHE A 63 -2.46 -13.55 7.20
C PHE A 63 -2.10 -14.87 7.93
N PRO A 64 -1.67 -14.84 9.20
CA PRO A 64 -1.36 -16.05 9.96
C PRO A 64 -2.65 -16.73 10.43
N TRP A 65 -3.30 -17.44 9.50
CA TRP A 65 -4.51 -18.22 9.71
C TRP A 65 -4.32 -19.25 10.81
N TRP A 66 -5.34 -19.41 11.65
CA TRP A 66 -5.39 -20.31 12.79
C TRP A 66 -5.12 -21.79 12.46
N GLY A 67 -5.30 -22.21 11.20
CA GLY A 67 -5.03 -23.57 10.73
C GLY A 67 -3.60 -23.86 10.26
N LEU A 68 -2.67 -22.89 10.33
CA LEU A 68 -1.29 -23.12 9.90
C LEU A 68 -0.50 -23.94 10.94
N PRO A 69 0.18 -25.03 10.53
CA PRO A 69 0.98 -25.84 11.45
C PRO A 69 2.26 -25.12 11.88
N GLY A 70 2.55 -25.13 13.18
CA GLY A 70 3.80 -24.62 13.75
C GLY A 70 3.59 -23.58 14.85
N LYS A 71 4.59 -23.45 15.74
CA LYS A 71 4.62 -22.43 16.79
C LYS A 71 5.85 -21.55 16.62
N ILE A 72 5.70 -20.25 16.86
CA ILE A 72 6.83 -19.33 16.90
C ILE A 72 7.64 -19.68 18.15
N THR A 73 8.93 -19.99 17.99
CA THR A 73 9.80 -20.27 19.14
C THR A 73 10.21 -18.97 19.81
N TYR A 74 10.10 -18.94 21.14
CA TYR A 74 10.71 -17.89 21.94
C TYR A 74 12.23 -17.92 21.76
N TRP A 75 12.85 -16.75 21.84
CA TRP A 75 14.29 -16.64 21.82
C TRP A 75 14.90 -17.22 23.11
N GLN A 76 16.13 -17.71 23.05
CA GLN A 76 16.84 -18.18 24.25
C GLN A 76 17.57 -16.98 24.87
N GLU A 77 17.21 -16.62 26.10
CA GLU A 77 17.81 -15.50 26.84
C GLU A 77 19.22 -15.84 27.33
N THR A 78 19.47 -17.11 27.67
CA THR A 78 20.77 -17.63 28.10
C THR A 78 21.23 -18.76 27.18
N ILE A 79 22.55 -18.81 26.96
CA ILE A 79 23.23 -19.93 26.31
C ILE A 79 24.31 -20.46 27.26
N ILE A 80 24.55 -21.76 27.24
CA ILE A 80 25.61 -22.37 28.04
C ILE A 80 26.89 -22.32 27.21
N VAL A 81 27.87 -21.53 27.66
CA VAL A 81 29.22 -21.49 27.08
C VAL A 81 30.19 -22.02 28.12
N ASN A 82 30.87 -23.13 27.84
CA ASN A 82 31.79 -23.78 28.77
C ASN A 82 31.19 -24.08 30.16
N GLY A 83 29.91 -24.44 30.22
CA GLY A 83 29.23 -24.79 31.47
C GLY A 83 28.73 -23.61 32.31
N THR A 84 28.95 -22.36 31.88
CA THR A 84 28.37 -21.17 32.51
C THR A 84 27.20 -20.62 31.67
N GLU A 85 26.12 -20.26 32.35
CA GLU A 85 24.99 -19.57 31.72
C GLU A 85 25.38 -18.12 31.46
N VAL A 86 25.57 -17.78 30.19
CA VAL A 86 25.85 -16.42 29.75
C VAL A 86 24.67 -15.87 28.95
N PRO A 87 24.37 -14.56 29.07
CA PRO A 87 23.33 -13.93 28.27
C PRO A 87 23.66 -14.08 26.78
N ASN A 88 22.69 -14.54 25.99
CA ASN A 88 22.88 -14.76 24.57
C ASN A 88 23.17 -13.43 23.87
N PRO A 89 24.32 -13.26 23.19
CA PRO A 89 24.65 -12.01 22.50
C PRO A 89 23.80 -11.78 21.24
N GLU A 90 23.21 -12.82 20.65
CA GLU A 90 22.36 -12.73 19.47
C GLU A 90 21.08 -13.60 19.60
N PRO A 91 20.13 -13.22 20.46
CA PRO A 91 18.92 -14.00 20.66
C PRO A 91 18.02 -13.91 19.42
N VAL A 92 17.75 -15.09 18.82
CA VAL A 92 16.90 -15.24 17.62
C VAL A 92 15.53 -15.78 18.01
N GLY A 93 14.46 -15.16 17.52
CA GLY A 93 13.08 -15.57 17.80
C GLY A 93 12.26 -14.49 18.51
N CYS A 94 11.16 -14.92 19.12
CA CYS A 94 10.23 -14.01 19.79
C CYS A 94 10.65 -13.70 21.24
N ARG A 95 10.53 -12.43 21.65
CA ARG A 95 10.74 -12.04 23.06
C ARG A 95 9.63 -12.63 23.96
N PRO A 96 9.91 -13.05 25.20
CA PRO A 96 8.91 -13.67 26.08
C PRO A 96 7.93 -12.62 26.60
N SER A 97 8.32 -11.34 26.56
CA SER A 97 7.43 -10.19 26.80
C SER A 97 6.24 -10.15 25.83
N PHE A 98 6.34 -10.78 24.66
CA PHE A 98 5.28 -10.82 23.67
C PHE A 98 4.38 -12.04 23.87
N LYS A 99 3.24 -11.81 24.53
CA LYS A 99 2.20 -12.84 24.76
C LYS A 99 1.62 -13.43 23.46
N TRP A 100 1.69 -12.68 22.37
CA TRP A 100 1.11 -13.08 21.08
C TRP A 100 1.85 -14.19 20.34
N CYS A 101 3.06 -14.54 20.78
CA CYS A 101 3.86 -15.59 20.15
C CYS A 101 3.34 -17.01 20.42
N GLU A 102 2.55 -17.20 21.48
CA GLU A 102 1.97 -18.50 21.82
C GLU A 102 0.83 -18.91 20.88
N TYR A 103 0.00 -17.94 20.48
CA TYR A 103 -1.20 -18.19 19.70
C TYR A 103 -1.06 -17.86 18.20
N THR A 104 0.07 -17.28 17.78
CA THR A 104 0.30 -16.87 16.39
C THR A 104 1.16 -17.92 15.67
N PRO A 105 0.65 -18.56 14.60
CA PRO A 105 1.43 -19.50 13.81
C PRO A 105 2.43 -18.77 12.92
N PRO A 106 3.57 -19.41 12.61
CA PRO A 106 4.57 -18.85 11.71
C PRO A 106 4.07 -18.85 10.26
N VAL A 107 4.33 -17.75 9.55
CA VAL A 107 4.08 -17.65 8.11
C VAL A 107 5.33 -18.09 7.34
N ASN A 108 5.15 -18.79 6.22
CA ASN A 108 6.27 -19.17 5.37
C ASN A 108 6.96 -17.92 4.78
N VAL A 109 8.26 -17.78 5.05
CA VAL A 109 9.11 -16.69 4.58
C VAL A 109 9.04 -16.53 3.06
N TYR A 110 9.12 -17.64 2.31
CA TYR A 110 9.14 -17.59 0.85
C TYR A 110 7.80 -17.11 0.28
N LEU A 111 6.69 -17.57 0.87
CA LEU A 111 5.36 -17.10 0.52
C LEU A 111 5.24 -15.59 0.73
N TYR A 112 5.69 -15.10 1.90
CA TYR A 112 5.68 -13.68 2.23
C TYR A 112 6.51 -12.85 1.25
N VAL A 113 7.75 -13.25 0.98
CA VAL A 113 8.66 -12.51 0.09
C VAL A 113 8.16 -12.49 -1.36
N ILE A 114 7.74 -13.64 -1.90
CA ILE A 114 7.27 -13.74 -3.29
C ILE A 114 5.99 -12.92 -3.48
N THR A 115 5.01 -13.07 -2.58
CA THR A 115 3.76 -12.33 -2.67
C THR A 115 3.96 -10.83 -2.45
N TYR A 116 4.91 -10.43 -1.60
CA TYR A 116 5.26 -9.03 -1.41
C TYR A 116 5.82 -8.41 -2.70
N VAL A 117 6.83 -9.05 -3.31
CA VAL A 117 7.44 -8.51 -4.55
C VAL A 117 6.43 -8.48 -5.69
N LEU A 118 5.64 -9.54 -5.89
CA LEU A 118 4.72 -9.63 -7.03
C LEU A 118 3.44 -8.81 -6.83
N LEU A 119 2.73 -9.01 -5.72
CA LEU A 119 1.41 -8.39 -5.51
C LEU A 119 1.55 -6.92 -5.12
N ILE A 120 2.38 -6.60 -4.11
CA ILE A 120 2.54 -5.20 -3.68
C ILE A 120 3.35 -4.42 -4.72
N GLY A 121 4.33 -5.06 -5.36
CA GLY A 121 5.10 -4.46 -6.45
C GLY A 121 4.26 -4.07 -7.67
N LEU A 122 3.15 -4.78 -7.95
CA LEU A 122 2.18 -4.38 -8.97
C LEU A 122 1.12 -3.41 -8.44
N ALA A 123 0.59 -3.67 -7.24
CA ALA A 123 -0.49 -2.89 -6.66
C ALA A 123 -0.07 -1.43 -6.40
N PHE A 124 1.12 -1.21 -5.85
CA PHE A 124 1.60 0.12 -5.49
C PHE A 124 1.69 1.09 -6.68
N PRO A 125 2.41 0.77 -7.78
CA PRO A 125 2.43 1.62 -8.96
C PRO A 125 1.04 1.74 -9.61
N ALA A 126 0.27 0.65 -9.71
CA ALA A 126 -1.05 0.68 -10.32
C ALA A 126 -2.01 1.65 -9.58
N ILE A 127 -2.07 1.58 -8.24
CA ILE A 127 -2.88 2.49 -7.43
C ILE A 127 -2.37 3.92 -7.60
N ASN A 128 -1.05 4.15 -7.53
CA ASN A 128 -0.50 5.49 -7.61
C ASN A 128 -0.81 6.19 -8.94
N ILE A 129 -0.60 5.49 -10.06
CA ILE A 129 -0.88 6.01 -11.40
C ILE A 129 -2.37 6.30 -11.56
N THR A 130 -3.21 5.30 -11.26
CA THR A 130 -4.66 5.40 -11.48
C THR A 130 -5.30 6.44 -10.57
N LEU A 131 -4.89 6.53 -9.31
CA LEU A 131 -5.37 7.52 -8.34
C LEU A 131 -5.01 8.94 -8.78
N ASN A 132 -3.75 9.21 -9.12
CA ASN A 132 -3.32 10.53 -9.59
C ASN A 132 -4.02 10.92 -10.91
N THR A 133 -4.25 9.95 -11.80
CA THR A 133 -4.97 10.17 -13.06
C THR A 133 -6.45 10.50 -12.80
N ILE A 134 -7.14 9.75 -11.94
CA ILE A 134 -8.53 10.03 -11.56
C ILE A 134 -8.62 11.40 -10.89
N TYR A 135 -7.71 11.69 -9.96
CA TYR A 135 -7.73 12.95 -9.22
C TYR A 135 -7.60 14.17 -10.14
N SER A 136 -6.63 14.15 -11.06
CA SER A 136 -6.42 15.21 -12.03
C SER A 136 -7.56 15.31 -13.07
N THR A 137 -8.13 14.20 -13.51
CA THR A 137 -9.24 14.19 -14.49
C THR A 137 -10.59 14.58 -13.91
N VAL A 138 -10.85 14.29 -12.63
CA VAL A 138 -12.04 14.74 -11.90
C VAL A 138 -11.99 16.24 -11.61
N ILE A 139 -10.80 16.81 -11.36
CA ILE A 139 -10.63 18.26 -11.21
C ILE A 139 -10.68 18.99 -12.57
N GLY A 140 -10.12 18.36 -13.62
CA GLY A 140 -10.13 18.82 -15.01
C GLY A 140 -9.17 19.98 -15.31
N PRO A 141 -8.67 20.12 -16.56
CA PRO A 141 -7.86 21.27 -16.95
C PRO A 141 -8.78 22.49 -17.14
N ARG A 142 -8.94 23.29 -16.09
CA ARG A 142 -9.63 24.57 -16.19
C ARG A 142 -8.59 25.64 -16.53
N GLN A 143 -8.54 26.06 -17.79
CA GLN A 143 -7.62 27.07 -18.36
C GLN A 143 -7.77 28.49 -17.76
N GLN A 144 -8.45 28.64 -16.63
CA GLN A 144 -8.62 29.93 -15.97
C GLN A 144 -7.49 30.10 -14.94
N ASN A 145 -6.72 31.18 -15.07
CA ASN A 145 -5.53 31.50 -14.28
C ASN A 145 -5.74 31.44 -12.75
N SER A 146 -6.97 31.70 -12.27
CA SER A 146 -7.35 31.61 -10.85
C SER A 146 -7.68 30.18 -10.38
N LEU A 147 -8.11 29.28 -11.28
CA LEU A 147 -8.51 27.91 -10.93
C LEU A 147 -7.38 26.87 -11.07
N GLN A 148 -6.32 27.16 -11.83
CA GLN A 148 -5.07 26.36 -11.82
C GLN A 148 -4.49 26.27 -10.40
N PHE A 149 -4.55 27.37 -9.63
CA PHE A 149 -4.13 27.39 -8.22
C PHE A 149 -4.90 26.34 -7.41
N ILE A 150 -6.21 26.19 -7.63
CA ILE A 150 -7.04 25.22 -6.89
C ILE A 150 -6.61 23.79 -7.19
N GLN A 151 -6.29 23.44 -8.44
CA GLN A 151 -5.74 22.11 -8.77
C GLN A 151 -4.41 21.86 -8.04
N GLY A 152 -3.52 22.86 -8.02
CA GLY A 152 -2.26 22.80 -7.28
C GLY A 152 -2.46 22.65 -5.77
N THR A 153 -3.39 23.37 -5.16
CA THR A 153 -3.70 23.28 -3.73
C THR A 153 -4.28 21.91 -3.37
N MET A 154 -5.18 21.38 -4.19
CA MET A 154 -5.83 20.09 -3.99
C MET A 154 -4.82 18.94 -4.12
N GLN A 155 -3.99 18.95 -5.17
CA GLN A 155 -2.89 17.99 -5.33
C GLN A 155 -1.87 18.12 -4.20
N GLY A 156 -1.56 19.35 -3.77
CA GLY A 156 -0.71 19.61 -2.62
C GLY A 156 -1.24 19.00 -1.32
N LEU A 157 -2.54 19.16 -1.05
CA LEU A 157 -3.20 18.56 0.12
C LEU A 157 -3.13 17.03 0.08
N LEU A 158 -3.34 16.43 -1.09
CA LEU A 158 -3.18 14.98 -1.28
C LEU A 158 -1.75 14.54 -0.92
N VAL A 159 -0.73 15.25 -1.41
CA VAL A 159 0.68 14.93 -1.12
C VAL A 159 1.00 15.11 0.37
N VAL A 160 0.56 16.20 0.99
CA VAL A 160 0.74 16.45 2.43
C VAL A 160 0.12 15.33 3.25
N SER A 161 -1.11 14.92 2.94
CA SER A 161 -1.78 13.80 3.61
C SER A 161 -0.99 12.49 3.48
N GLY A 162 -0.44 12.21 2.30
CA GLY A 162 0.42 11.04 2.07
C GLY A 162 1.76 11.10 2.81
N SER A 163 2.30 12.30 3.04
CA SER A 163 3.50 12.49 3.87
C SER A 163 3.21 12.31 5.36
N CYS A 164 2.09 12.84 5.85
CA CYS A 164 1.62 12.60 7.22
C CYS A 164 1.39 11.11 7.48
N ALA A 165 0.77 10.39 6.53
CA ALA A 165 0.57 8.95 6.64
C ALA A 165 1.90 8.18 6.72
N ARG A 166 2.93 8.58 5.95
CA ARG A 166 4.27 7.97 6.01
C ARG A 166 5.01 8.25 7.32
N LEU A 167 4.74 9.37 7.98
CA LEU A 167 5.29 9.69 9.29
C LEU A 167 4.59 8.90 10.42
N LEU A 168 3.25 8.89 10.41
CA LEU A 168 2.45 8.30 11.49
C LEU A 168 2.31 6.77 11.37
N GLY A 169 2.32 6.24 10.15
CA GLY A 169 2.12 4.81 9.88
C GLY A 169 3.07 3.89 10.65
N PRO A 170 4.40 4.08 10.55
CA PRO A 170 5.36 3.24 11.26
C PRO A 170 5.22 3.32 12.78
N ILE A 171 4.90 4.49 13.32
CA ILE A 171 4.71 4.69 14.77
C ILE A 171 3.51 3.88 15.25
N PHE A 172 2.39 3.99 14.54
CA PHE A 172 1.15 3.31 14.87
C PHE A 172 1.27 1.79 14.73
N ILE A 173 1.80 1.31 13.61
CA ILE A 173 2.02 -0.11 13.36
C ILE A 173 3.01 -0.71 14.36
N SER A 174 4.08 0.00 14.73
CA SER A 174 5.04 -0.47 15.74
C SER A 174 4.40 -0.66 17.12
N ARG A 175 3.56 0.29 17.55
CA ARG A 175 2.81 0.19 18.83
C ARG A 175 1.80 -0.95 18.82
N LEU A 176 1.10 -1.11 17.70
CA LEU A 176 0.12 -2.17 17.54
C LEU A 176 0.78 -3.55 17.51
N PHE A 177 1.87 -3.70 16.76
CA PHE A 177 2.63 -4.94 16.65
C PHE A 177 3.22 -5.37 18.01
N THR A 178 3.77 -4.43 18.78
CA THR A 178 4.34 -4.75 20.10
C THR A 178 3.29 -5.22 21.09
N SER A 179 2.07 -4.67 21.03
CA SER A 179 1.00 -4.94 22.01
C SER A 179 0.12 -6.14 21.63
N TYR A 180 -0.32 -6.22 20.38
CA TYR A 180 -1.32 -7.18 19.90
C TYR A 180 -0.78 -8.16 18.84
N GLY A 181 0.48 -7.97 18.41
CA GLY A 181 1.14 -8.84 17.46
C GLY A 181 0.77 -8.59 16.00
N PRO A 182 1.25 -9.45 15.08
CA PRO A 182 1.08 -9.28 13.64
C PRO A 182 -0.36 -9.41 13.17
N ARG A 183 -1.18 -10.22 13.85
CA ARG A 183 -2.60 -10.42 13.50
C ARG A 183 -3.41 -9.13 13.55
N ALA A 184 -3.22 -8.34 14.60
CA ALA A 184 -3.91 -7.06 14.75
C ALA A 184 -3.46 -6.05 13.70
N ALA A 185 -2.16 -6.01 13.38
CA ALA A 185 -1.63 -5.14 12.32
C ALA A 185 -2.22 -5.49 10.95
N TRP A 186 -2.20 -6.77 10.56
CA TRP A 186 -2.78 -7.19 9.28
C TRP A 186 -4.29 -7.02 9.23
N GLY A 187 -5.00 -7.30 10.34
CA GLY A 187 -6.46 -7.12 10.42
C GLY A 187 -6.87 -5.66 10.29
N MET A 188 -6.09 -4.74 10.87
CA MET A 188 -6.29 -3.31 10.73
C MET A 188 -6.07 -2.83 9.29
N GLU A 189 -4.98 -3.25 8.64
CA GLU A 189 -4.71 -2.90 7.24
C GLU A 189 -5.82 -3.41 6.31
N LEU A 190 -6.32 -4.62 6.54
CA LEU A 190 -7.49 -5.16 5.85
C LEU A 190 -8.76 -4.34 6.09
N ALA A 191 -9.00 -3.90 7.33
CA ALA A 191 -10.16 -3.08 7.68
C ALA A 191 -10.11 -1.70 7.00
N ILE A 192 -8.94 -1.04 7.04
CA ILE A 192 -8.74 0.28 6.41
C ILE A 192 -8.87 0.17 4.89
N THR A 193 -8.19 -0.80 4.28
CA THR A 193 -8.26 -1.02 2.83
C THR A 193 -9.68 -1.43 2.40
N GLY A 194 -10.36 -2.27 3.18
CA GLY A 194 -11.75 -2.64 2.95
C GLY A 194 -12.68 -1.44 3.00
N ALA A 195 -12.54 -0.56 4.00
CA ALA A 195 -13.29 0.69 4.08
C ALA A 195 -13.02 1.61 2.87
N MET A 196 -11.76 1.68 2.41
CA MET A 196 -11.41 2.43 1.20
C MET A 196 -12.10 1.86 -0.05
N ILE A 197 -12.12 0.54 -0.24
CA ILE A 197 -12.80 -0.11 -1.37
C ILE A 197 -14.31 0.18 -1.30
N ILE A 198 -14.93 0.06 -0.12
CA ILE A 198 -16.36 0.36 0.07
C ILE A 198 -16.65 1.81 -0.29
N ALA A 199 -15.86 2.76 0.23
CA ALA A 199 -15.98 4.17 -0.13
C ALA A 199 -15.84 4.39 -1.64
N TRP A 200 -14.89 3.69 -2.28
CA TRP A 200 -14.68 3.77 -3.72
C TRP A 200 -15.88 3.28 -4.53
N ILE A 201 -16.53 2.20 -4.08
CA ILE A 201 -17.74 1.65 -4.70
C ILE A 201 -18.92 2.62 -4.54
N ILE A 202 -19.12 3.18 -3.34
CA ILE A 202 -20.20 4.14 -3.06
C ILE A 202 -20.04 5.39 -3.95
N PHE A 203 -18.83 5.93 -4.05
CA PHE A 203 -18.55 7.10 -4.87
C PHE A 203 -18.23 6.78 -6.33
N TYR A 204 -18.37 5.51 -6.76
CA TYR A 204 -18.00 5.07 -8.10
C TYR A 204 -18.70 5.89 -9.19
N LYS A 205 -19.99 6.17 -9.01
CA LYS A 205 -20.79 6.98 -9.95
C LYS A 205 -20.44 8.47 -9.93
N ARG A 206 -19.83 8.98 -8.86
CA ARG A 206 -19.49 10.41 -8.71
C ARG A 206 -18.16 10.79 -9.37
N MET A 207 -17.25 9.83 -9.55
CA MET A 207 -15.90 10.04 -10.10
C MET A 207 -15.88 10.19 -11.64
N VAL A 208 -16.84 10.94 -12.21
CA VAL A 208 -16.91 11.17 -13.67
C VAL A 208 -15.89 12.22 -14.07
N PRO A 209 -14.99 11.92 -15.05
CA PRO A 209 -14.06 12.92 -15.54
C PRO A 209 -14.82 14.08 -16.17
N LEU A 210 -14.37 15.31 -15.92
CA LEU A 210 -14.94 16.49 -16.55
C LEU A 210 -14.69 16.42 -18.06
N LYS A 211 -15.76 16.52 -18.87
CA LYS A 211 -15.63 16.65 -20.32
C LYS A 211 -14.80 17.89 -20.62
N ARG A 212 -13.71 17.73 -21.37
CA ARG A 212 -12.88 18.83 -21.86
C ARG A 212 -13.64 19.55 -22.98
N LEU A 213 -13.46 20.86 -23.12
CA LEU A 213 -14.06 21.64 -24.23
C LEU A 213 -13.65 21.08 -25.62
N GLU A 214 -12.47 20.48 -25.75
CA GLU A 214 -12.01 19.84 -27.00
C GLU A 214 -12.72 18.53 -27.36
N THR A 215 -13.35 17.86 -26.38
CA THR A 215 -14.12 16.62 -26.59
C THR A 215 -15.63 16.87 -26.66
N MET A 216 -16.04 18.13 -26.74
CA MET A 216 -17.44 18.51 -26.87
C MET A 216 -17.89 18.43 -28.32
N SER A 217 -19.05 17.82 -28.57
CA SER A 217 -19.66 17.88 -29.89
C SER A 217 -20.26 19.28 -30.11
N ALA A 218 -20.45 19.70 -31.36
CA ALA A 218 -21.14 20.96 -31.66
C ALA A 218 -22.52 20.95 -30.97
N GLY A 219 -22.77 21.91 -30.06
CA GLY A 219 -24.00 21.99 -29.26
C GLY A 219 -23.91 21.55 -27.79
N ASP A 220 -22.77 21.05 -27.30
CA ASP A 220 -22.57 20.79 -25.87
C ASP A 220 -22.45 22.11 -25.07
N ILE A 221 -23.12 22.17 -23.91
CA ILE A 221 -23.20 23.37 -23.06
C ILE A 221 -22.45 23.14 -21.75
N VAL A 222 -21.50 24.03 -21.42
CA VAL A 222 -20.81 24.03 -20.12
C VAL A 222 -21.23 25.24 -19.31
N ARG A 223 -21.84 25.02 -18.14
CA ARG A 223 -21.99 26.07 -17.13
C ARG A 223 -20.65 26.32 -16.45
N CYS A 224 -20.04 27.46 -16.74
CA CYS A 224 -18.94 28.04 -15.98
C CYS A 224 -19.48 29.09 -14.99
N LYS A 225 -18.70 29.42 -13.95
CA LYS A 225 -19.04 30.51 -13.01
C LYS A 225 -19.22 31.88 -13.71
N LEU A 226 -18.67 32.03 -14.91
CA LEU A 226 -18.68 33.26 -15.71
C LEU A 226 -19.72 33.23 -16.85
N GLY A 227 -20.54 32.18 -16.96
CA GLY A 227 -21.55 32.05 -18.02
C GLY A 227 -21.58 30.67 -18.68
N LEU A 228 -22.39 30.55 -19.74
CA LEU A 228 -22.50 29.35 -20.55
C LEU A 228 -21.44 29.42 -21.67
N VAL A 229 -20.55 28.42 -21.73
CA VAL A 229 -19.61 28.28 -22.86
C VAL A 229 -20.21 27.26 -23.83
N TYR A 230 -20.43 27.71 -25.06
CA TYR A 230 -20.93 26.91 -26.18
C TYR A 230 -19.78 26.62 -27.14
N ARG A 231 -19.65 25.35 -27.57
CA ARG A 231 -18.84 24.99 -28.74
C ARG A 231 -19.77 24.98 -29.95
N LEU A 232 -19.62 26.00 -30.79
CA LEU A 232 -20.26 26.09 -32.11
C LEU A 232 -19.69 25.02 -33.06
#